data_AF-A0A4Q3UR73-F1
#
_entry.id   AF-A0A4Q3UR73-F1
#
_cell.length_a   1.000
_cell.length_b   1.000
_cell.length_c   1.000
_cell.angle_alpha   90.00
_cell.angle_beta   90.00
_cell.angle_gamma   90.00
#
_symmetry.space_group_name_H-M   'P 1'
#
loop_
_entity.id
_entity.type
_entity.pdbx_description
1 polymer ?
#
loop_
_entity_poly.entity_id
_entity_poly.type
_entity_poly.pdbx_seq_one_letter_code
_entity_poly.pdbx_strand_id
1 'polypeptide(L)'
;MAHNKIVELLGADAESLLNHQCKTIEASSLHAPSPNHVDEVWAGSNRNIQTLRSIQNLLGHGRLADTGYVSILPVDQGIEHSAGASFAPNPVYFDPENIVKLAVEGGCNAVASTYGVLGAVARKYAHKIPFIVKINHNEFISYPNRFDQIMFGSIRDAWNMGATAVGATIYFGSEESHHQIIETAKAFEYAHE
;
A
#
# COMPACT_ATOMS: atom_id res chain seq x y z
N MET A 1 -9.46 -12.53 -29.52
CA MET A 1 -8.59 -13.72 -29.35
C MET A 1 -8.43 -14.15 -27.90
N ALA A 2 -8.18 -13.26 -26.93
CA ALA A 2 -8.07 -13.64 -25.51
C ALA A 2 -9.37 -14.23 -24.92
N HIS A 3 -10.54 -13.66 -25.26
CA HIS A 3 -11.84 -14.11 -24.74
C HIS A 3 -12.17 -15.57 -25.09
N ASN A 4 -12.02 -15.99 -26.35
CA ASN A 4 -12.32 -17.36 -26.77
C ASN A 4 -11.44 -18.40 -26.06
N LYS A 5 -10.18 -18.06 -25.79
CA LYS A 5 -9.27 -18.93 -25.04
C LYS A 5 -9.67 -19.06 -23.58
N ILE A 6 -10.19 -17.99 -22.97
CA ILE A 6 -10.75 -18.03 -21.60
C ILE A 6 -11.98 -18.93 -21.56
N VAL A 7 -12.90 -18.78 -22.53
CA VAL A 7 -14.10 -19.63 -22.63
C VAL A 7 -13.73 -21.10 -22.79
N GLU A 8 -12.74 -21.42 -23.63
CA GLU A 8 -12.24 -22.80 -23.81
C GLU A 8 -11.65 -23.37 -22.52
N LEU A 9 -10.85 -22.58 -21.77
CA LEU A 9 -10.27 -23.01 -20.49
C LEU A 9 -11.32 -23.23 -19.40
N LEU A 10 -12.40 -22.42 -19.39
CA LEU A 10 -13.48 -22.52 -18.41
C LEU A 10 -14.52 -23.58 -18.78
N GLY A 11 -14.59 -23.99 -20.05
CA GLY A 11 -15.47 -25.07 -20.52
C GLY A 11 -16.93 -24.85 -20.14
N ALA A 12 -17.52 -25.80 -19.42
CA ALA A 12 -18.92 -25.76 -19.00
C ALA A 12 -19.24 -24.61 -18.02
N ASP A 13 -18.24 -24.12 -17.27
CA ASP A 13 -18.42 -23.04 -16.30
C ASP A 13 -18.32 -21.65 -16.95
N ALA A 14 -17.93 -21.56 -18.23
CA ALA A 14 -17.68 -20.29 -18.89
C ALA A 14 -18.90 -19.38 -18.88
N GLU A 15 -20.09 -19.92 -19.15
CA GLU A 15 -21.32 -19.14 -19.18
C GLU A 15 -21.69 -18.62 -17.78
N SER A 16 -21.63 -19.48 -16.77
CA SER A 16 -22.02 -19.12 -15.40
C SER A 16 -21.05 -18.13 -14.75
N LEU A 17 -19.74 -18.26 -15.00
CA LEU A 17 -18.71 -17.41 -14.40
C LEU A 17 -18.56 -16.08 -15.10
N LEU A 18 -18.52 -16.06 -16.44
CA LEU A 18 -18.24 -14.84 -17.20
C LEU A 18 -19.45 -13.91 -17.30
N ASN A 19 -20.66 -14.46 -17.25
CA ASN A 19 -21.90 -13.69 -17.30
C ASN A 19 -22.59 -13.55 -15.93
N HIS A 20 -21.94 -13.98 -14.84
CA HIS A 20 -22.49 -13.79 -13.51
C HIS A 20 -22.71 -12.30 -13.23
N GLN A 21 -23.93 -11.93 -12.89
CA GLN A 21 -24.25 -10.63 -12.32
C GLN A 21 -24.82 -10.85 -10.92
N CYS A 22 -24.15 -10.29 -9.91
CA CYS A 22 -24.67 -10.31 -8.55
C CYS A 22 -25.96 -9.48 -8.50
N LYS A 23 -27.07 -10.09 -8.10
CA LYS A 23 -28.38 -9.44 -7.89
C LYS A 23 -28.75 -9.31 -6.41
N THR A 24 -27.85 -9.74 -5.52
CA THR A 24 -28.10 -9.75 -4.07
C THR A 24 -28.03 -8.35 -3.48
N ILE A 25 -27.10 -7.52 -3.98
CA ILE A 25 -26.90 -6.14 -3.56
C ILE A 25 -26.82 -5.29 -4.84
N GLU A 26 -27.66 -4.27 -4.92
CA GLU A 26 -27.67 -3.34 -6.06
C GLU A 26 -26.35 -2.59 -6.15
N ALA A 27 -25.74 -2.54 -7.34
CA ALA A 27 -24.46 -1.86 -7.55
C ALA A 27 -24.52 -0.37 -7.19
N SER A 28 -25.69 0.27 -7.36
CA SER A 28 -25.94 1.67 -7.00
C SER A 28 -25.88 1.96 -5.50
N SER A 29 -25.91 0.91 -4.65
CA SER A 29 -25.73 1.06 -3.20
C SER A 29 -24.27 1.17 -2.76
N LEU A 30 -23.32 0.97 -3.69
CA LEU A 30 -21.89 1.00 -3.43
C LEU A 30 -21.29 2.35 -3.78
N HIS A 31 -20.36 2.83 -2.95
CA HIS A 31 -19.48 3.95 -3.32
C HIS A 31 -18.39 3.44 -4.27
N ALA A 32 -18.63 3.59 -5.57
CA ALA A 32 -17.66 3.18 -6.59
C ALA A 32 -16.45 4.14 -6.66
N PRO A 33 -15.29 3.67 -7.13
CA PRO A 33 -14.18 4.52 -7.54
C PRO A 33 -14.64 5.57 -8.56
N SER A 34 -14.29 6.84 -8.34
CA SER A 34 -14.61 7.94 -9.23
C SER A 34 -13.49 9.00 -9.22
N PRO A 35 -13.42 9.88 -10.23
CA PRO A 35 -12.52 11.04 -10.21
C PRO A 35 -12.79 11.99 -9.02
N ASN A 36 -14.02 12.04 -8.53
CA ASN A 36 -14.45 12.90 -7.44
C ASN A 36 -14.52 12.16 -6.09
N HIS A 37 -13.85 11.00 -5.97
CA HIS A 37 -14.01 10.12 -4.81
C HIS A 37 -13.65 10.81 -3.48
N VAL A 38 -12.72 11.77 -3.49
CA VAL A 38 -12.40 12.57 -2.30
C VAL A 38 -13.60 13.44 -1.88
N ASP A 39 -14.22 14.13 -2.80
CA ASP A 39 -15.36 15.02 -2.52
C ASP A 39 -16.65 14.25 -2.21
N GLU A 40 -16.90 13.16 -2.93
CA GLU A 40 -18.13 12.37 -2.82
C GLU A 40 -18.13 11.40 -1.63
N VAL A 41 -16.95 10.91 -1.21
CA VAL A 41 -16.84 9.88 -0.16
C VAL A 41 -16.07 10.38 1.06
N TRP A 42 -14.87 10.93 0.88
CA TRP A 42 -14.00 11.24 2.02
C TRP A 42 -14.31 12.58 2.70
N ALA A 43 -14.81 13.57 1.97
CA ALA A 43 -15.08 14.91 2.51
C ALA A 43 -16.15 14.92 3.63
N GLY A 44 -17.06 13.95 3.63
CA GLY A 44 -18.07 13.79 4.69
C GLY A 44 -17.59 13.03 5.95
N SER A 45 -16.33 12.59 5.98
CA SER A 45 -15.76 11.80 7.07
C SER A 45 -15.08 12.66 8.15
N ASN A 46 -14.46 12.01 9.13
CA ASN A 46 -13.65 12.67 10.15
C ASN A 46 -12.19 12.92 9.73
N ARG A 47 -11.83 12.73 8.45
CA ARG A 47 -10.49 13.01 7.93
C ARG A 47 -10.29 14.52 7.85
N ASN A 48 -9.21 15.02 8.45
CA ASN A 48 -8.90 16.44 8.40
C ASN A 48 -8.39 16.86 7.02
N ILE A 49 -8.23 18.17 6.82
CA ILE A 49 -7.88 18.77 5.53
C ILE A 49 -6.54 18.23 5.00
N GLN A 50 -5.55 18.05 5.87
CA GLN A 50 -4.22 17.52 5.55
C GLN A 50 -4.32 16.08 5.04
N THR A 51 -5.13 15.26 5.73
CA THR A 51 -5.39 13.88 5.31
C THR A 51 -6.10 13.83 3.96
N LEU A 52 -7.12 14.67 3.73
CA LEU A 52 -7.81 14.75 2.44
C LEU A 52 -6.85 15.17 1.31
N ARG A 53 -5.94 16.11 1.56
CA ARG A 53 -4.89 16.49 0.59
C ARG A 53 -3.96 15.33 0.27
N SER A 54 -3.55 14.54 1.27
CA SER A 54 -2.73 13.35 1.06
C SER A 54 -3.46 12.28 0.24
N ILE A 55 -4.75 12.03 0.54
CA ILE A 55 -5.58 11.10 -0.22
C ILE A 55 -5.73 11.58 -1.68
N GLN A 56 -6.01 12.87 -1.90
CA GLN A 56 -6.09 13.44 -3.25
C GLN A 56 -4.76 13.32 -4.01
N ASN A 57 -3.63 13.57 -3.33
CA ASN A 57 -2.31 13.43 -3.95
C ASN A 57 -2.03 11.98 -4.37
N LEU A 58 -2.43 10.99 -3.56
CA LEU A 58 -2.34 9.57 -3.91
C LEU A 58 -3.24 9.22 -5.11
N LEU A 59 -4.51 9.63 -5.08
CA LEU A 59 -5.48 9.33 -6.13
C LEU A 59 -5.16 10.05 -7.45
N GLY A 60 -4.56 11.23 -7.40
CA GLY A 60 -4.22 12.05 -8.57
C GLY A 60 -2.83 11.80 -9.17
N HIS A 61 -2.09 10.79 -8.68
CA HIS A 61 -0.74 10.48 -9.18
C HIS A 61 -0.71 9.22 -10.07
N GLY A 62 0.26 9.14 -10.97
CA GLY A 62 0.53 7.94 -11.76
C GLY A 62 -0.47 7.68 -12.89
N ARG A 63 -0.44 6.48 -13.44
CA ARG A 63 -1.24 6.06 -14.61
C ARG A 63 -2.74 5.99 -14.30
N LEU A 64 -3.09 5.72 -13.05
CA LEU A 64 -4.49 5.64 -12.60
C LEU A 64 -4.98 6.95 -11.96
N ALA A 65 -4.25 8.05 -12.16
CA ALA A 65 -4.62 9.38 -11.67
C ALA A 65 -6.10 9.70 -11.99
N ASP A 66 -6.83 10.15 -10.98
CA ASP A 66 -8.20 10.62 -11.06
C ASP A 66 -9.20 9.58 -11.62
N THR A 67 -8.86 8.29 -11.55
CA THR A 67 -9.81 7.20 -11.89
C THR A 67 -10.58 6.70 -10.69
N GLY A 68 -10.17 7.08 -9.48
CA GLY A 68 -10.60 6.50 -8.21
C GLY A 68 -9.89 5.19 -7.85
N TYR A 69 -9.12 4.60 -8.77
CA TYR A 69 -8.29 3.43 -8.51
C TYR A 69 -6.86 3.83 -8.16
N VAL A 70 -6.20 2.99 -7.35
CA VAL A 70 -4.78 3.19 -6.98
C VAL A 70 -3.95 1.96 -7.33
N SER A 71 -2.76 2.20 -7.86
CA SER A 71 -1.71 1.21 -8.02
C SER A 71 -0.54 1.59 -7.12
N ILE A 72 -0.26 0.77 -6.12
CA ILE A 72 0.85 0.96 -5.20
C ILE A 72 1.87 -0.15 -5.47
N LEU A 73 3.16 0.19 -5.50
CA LEU A 73 4.23 -0.81 -5.53
C LEU A 73 4.72 -1.09 -4.10
N PRO A 74 4.31 -2.19 -3.44
CA PRO A 74 4.80 -2.56 -2.11
C PRO A 74 6.08 -3.38 -2.22
N VAL A 75 7.16 -2.89 -1.61
CA VAL A 75 8.45 -3.61 -1.49
C VAL A 75 9.04 -3.39 -0.10
N ASP A 76 8.47 -4.04 0.91
CA ASP A 76 8.98 -4.09 2.28
C ASP A 76 9.55 -5.47 2.66
N GLN A 77 9.48 -6.46 1.76
CA GLN A 77 9.90 -7.84 2.05
C GLN A 77 11.36 -7.99 2.51
N GLY A 78 12.22 -7.02 2.22
CA GLY A 78 13.62 -7.04 2.64
C GLY A 78 13.81 -7.15 4.16
N ILE A 79 12.87 -6.61 4.95
CA ILE A 79 12.88 -6.77 6.42
C ILE A 79 11.98 -7.93 6.86
N GLU A 80 10.83 -8.15 6.20
CA GLU A 80 9.85 -9.17 6.58
C GLU A 80 10.34 -10.62 6.32
N HIS A 81 11.16 -10.81 5.28
CA HIS A 81 11.63 -12.13 4.82
C HIS A 81 13.15 -12.22 4.65
N SER A 82 13.89 -11.19 5.07
CA SER A 82 15.30 -10.93 4.75
C SER A 82 15.55 -10.46 3.31
N ALA A 83 16.52 -9.56 3.15
CA ALA A 83 16.96 -9.05 1.86
C ALA A 83 17.60 -10.14 1.00
N GLY A 84 18.28 -11.11 1.63
CA GLY A 84 18.89 -12.25 0.94
C GLY A 84 17.84 -13.10 0.22
N ALA A 85 16.77 -13.51 0.90
CA ALA A 85 15.70 -14.28 0.28
C ALA A 85 14.94 -13.47 -0.79
N SER A 86 14.73 -12.18 -0.53
CA SER A 86 13.88 -11.31 -1.36
C SER A 86 14.55 -10.83 -2.65
N PHE A 87 15.84 -10.48 -2.58
CA PHE A 87 16.52 -9.73 -3.64
C PHE A 87 17.66 -10.51 -4.29
N ALA A 88 18.10 -11.65 -3.75
CA ALA A 88 19.10 -12.49 -4.41
C ALA A 88 18.72 -12.93 -5.85
N PRO A 89 17.45 -13.24 -6.18
CA PRO A 89 17.08 -13.58 -7.56
C PRO A 89 17.28 -12.42 -8.55
N ASN A 90 17.21 -11.17 -8.08
CA ASN A 90 17.51 -10.00 -8.90
C ASN A 90 18.28 -8.95 -8.08
N PRO A 91 19.62 -9.04 -8.03
CA PRO A 91 20.45 -8.28 -7.10
C PRO A 91 20.40 -6.76 -7.23
N VAL A 92 19.88 -6.22 -8.34
CA VAL A 92 19.74 -4.76 -8.50
C VAL A 92 18.82 -4.16 -7.44
N TYR A 93 17.89 -4.93 -6.88
CA TYR A 93 16.95 -4.47 -5.85
C TYR A 93 17.54 -4.43 -4.43
N PHE A 94 18.80 -4.83 -4.24
CA PHE A 94 19.53 -4.46 -3.02
C PHE A 94 19.78 -2.95 -2.94
N ASP A 95 19.80 -2.23 -4.08
CA ASP A 95 19.79 -0.76 -4.11
C ASP A 95 18.36 -0.24 -3.99
N PRO A 96 18.02 0.49 -2.90
CA PRO A 96 16.70 1.10 -2.70
C PRO A 96 16.20 1.95 -3.87
N GLU A 97 17.10 2.60 -4.61
CA GLU A 97 16.72 3.48 -5.71
C GLU A 97 15.97 2.71 -6.82
N ASN A 98 16.33 1.45 -7.07
CA ASN A 98 15.72 0.66 -8.13
C ASN A 98 14.26 0.27 -7.83
N ILE A 99 13.88 0.20 -6.55
CA ILE A 99 12.49 0.03 -6.14
C ILE A 99 11.66 1.25 -6.56
N VAL A 100 12.17 2.45 -6.28
CA VAL A 100 11.45 3.70 -6.61
C VAL A 100 11.43 3.95 -8.12
N LYS A 101 12.54 3.65 -8.83
CA LYS A 101 12.55 3.69 -10.31
C LYS A 101 11.48 2.78 -10.90
N LEU A 102 11.38 1.54 -10.40
CA LEU A 102 10.36 0.61 -10.87
C LEU A 102 8.94 1.16 -10.67
N ALA A 103 8.66 1.78 -9.52
CA ALA A 103 7.34 2.38 -9.26
C ALA A 103 7.03 3.52 -10.24
N VAL A 104 8.02 4.39 -10.49
CA VAL A 104 7.89 5.51 -11.44
C VAL A 104 7.70 5.01 -12.87
N GLU A 105 8.53 4.06 -13.32
CA GLU A 105 8.42 3.44 -14.65
C GLU A 105 7.09 2.68 -14.82
N GLY A 106 6.63 2.02 -13.76
CA GLY A 106 5.34 1.35 -13.69
C GLY A 106 4.14 2.30 -13.75
N GLY A 107 4.35 3.60 -13.53
CA GLY A 107 3.30 4.60 -13.42
C GLY A 107 2.42 4.37 -12.19
N CYS A 108 2.99 3.90 -11.08
CA CYS A 108 2.27 3.70 -9.83
C CYS A 108 1.82 5.04 -9.24
N ASN A 109 0.69 5.03 -8.52
CA ASN A 109 0.23 6.14 -7.70
C ASN A 109 1.17 6.39 -6.52
N ALA A 110 1.79 5.34 -5.99
CA ALA A 110 2.71 5.43 -4.87
C ALA A 110 3.69 4.26 -4.80
N VAL A 111 4.75 4.42 -4.03
CA VAL A 111 5.64 3.35 -3.60
C VAL A 111 5.55 3.15 -2.09
N ALA A 112 5.39 1.91 -1.66
CA ALA A 112 5.35 1.53 -0.25
C ALA A 112 6.58 0.71 0.11
N SER A 113 7.33 1.13 1.13
CA SER A 113 8.51 0.38 1.59
C SER A 113 8.89 0.81 3.02
N THR A 114 9.92 0.18 3.58
CA THR A 114 10.39 0.44 4.94
C THR A 114 10.97 1.84 5.07
N TYR A 115 10.96 2.34 6.30
CA TYR A 115 11.54 3.62 6.67
C TYR A 115 12.97 3.81 6.14
N GLY A 116 13.84 2.80 6.28
CA GLY A 116 15.23 2.88 5.82
C GLY A 116 15.38 2.94 4.30
N VAL A 117 14.59 2.13 3.57
CA VAL A 117 14.64 2.07 2.10
C VAL A 117 14.18 3.39 1.49
N LEU A 118 13.04 3.92 1.92
CA LEU A 118 12.53 5.20 1.41
C LEU A 118 13.39 6.37 1.89
N GLY A 119 13.84 6.34 3.15
CA GLY A 119 14.70 7.37 3.73
C GLY A 119 16.02 7.55 2.98
N ALA A 120 16.61 6.46 2.47
CA ALA A 120 17.86 6.50 1.69
C ALA A 120 17.76 7.33 0.40
N VAL A 121 16.56 7.47 -0.16
CA VAL A 121 16.33 8.10 -1.47
C VAL A 121 15.31 9.24 -1.45
N ALA A 122 14.77 9.58 -0.27
CA ALA A 122 13.67 10.52 -0.10
C ALA A 122 13.94 11.89 -0.74
N ARG A 123 15.11 12.50 -0.49
CA ARG A 123 15.46 13.82 -1.06
C ARG A 123 15.40 13.85 -2.59
N LYS A 124 15.61 12.71 -3.25
CA LYS A 124 15.63 12.58 -4.72
C LYS A 124 14.25 12.32 -5.32
N TYR A 125 13.33 11.73 -4.55
CA TYR A 125 12.08 11.16 -5.08
C TYR A 125 10.79 11.49 -4.34
N ALA A 126 10.80 11.88 -3.06
CA ALA A 126 9.57 12.09 -2.29
C ALA A 126 8.67 13.20 -2.89
N HIS A 127 9.26 14.13 -3.66
CA HIS A 127 8.55 15.19 -4.39
C HIS A 127 8.14 14.78 -5.82
N LYS A 128 8.41 13.54 -6.24
CA LYS A 128 8.15 13.02 -7.59
C LYS A 128 7.12 11.91 -7.62
N ILE A 129 7.05 11.11 -6.55
CA ILE A 129 6.08 10.03 -6.37
C ILE A 129 5.71 9.95 -4.88
N PRO A 130 4.42 9.81 -4.53
CA PRO A 130 3.98 9.61 -3.17
C PRO A 130 4.66 8.40 -2.50
N PHE A 131 5.19 8.64 -1.31
CA PHE A 131 5.79 7.62 -0.46
C PHE A 131 4.79 7.17 0.61
N ILE A 132 4.67 5.86 0.79
CA ILE A 132 3.93 5.22 1.88
C ILE A 132 4.93 4.49 2.76
N VAL A 133 5.25 5.05 3.93
CA VAL A 133 6.30 4.49 4.79
C VAL A 133 5.72 3.41 5.69
N LYS A 134 6.26 2.19 5.60
CA LYS A 134 5.94 1.10 6.52
C LYS A 134 6.62 1.36 7.87
N ILE A 135 5.83 1.47 8.95
CA ILE A 135 6.30 1.92 10.27
C ILE A 135 6.52 0.80 11.29
N ASN A 136 6.05 -0.41 11.01
CA ASN A 136 6.34 -1.60 11.79
C ASN A 136 6.89 -2.72 10.89
N HIS A 137 7.47 -3.75 11.46
CA HIS A 137 7.88 -4.95 10.71
C HIS A 137 7.77 -6.20 11.56
N ASN A 138 7.75 -7.35 10.90
CA ASN A 138 7.85 -8.65 11.58
C ASN A 138 9.25 -8.85 12.19
N GLU A 139 9.32 -9.24 13.46
CA GLU A 139 10.58 -9.53 14.15
C GLU A 139 11.11 -10.93 13.81
N PHE A 140 11.48 -11.11 12.54
CA PHE A 140 11.91 -12.40 11.99
C PHE A 140 13.41 -12.72 12.21
N ILE A 141 14.24 -11.72 12.53
CA ILE A 141 15.72 -11.83 12.48
C ILE A 141 16.31 -12.39 13.80
N SER A 142 15.47 -12.70 14.80
CA SER A 142 15.87 -13.35 16.05
C SER A 142 16.01 -14.88 15.92
N TYR A 143 16.79 -15.52 16.82
CA TYR A 143 16.79 -16.99 16.98
C TYR A 143 16.43 -17.39 18.43
N PRO A 144 15.38 -18.21 18.66
CA PRO A 144 14.42 -18.68 17.66
C PRO A 144 13.63 -17.52 17.05
N ASN A 145 13.12 -17.71 15.83
CA ASN A 145 12.35 -16.69 15.13
C ASN A 145 11.08 -16.34 15.93
N ARG A 146 10.73 -15.06 15.95
CA ARG A 146 9.47 -14.55 16.47
C ARG A 146 8.64 -14.00 15.33
N PHE A 147 7.33 -13.88 15.56
CA PHE A 147 6.39 -13.40 14.56
C PHE A 147 5.54 -12.26 15.13
N ASP A 148 6.20 -11.19 15.56
CA ASP A 148 5.57 -10.00 16.15
C ASP A 148 5.82 -8.78 15.27
N GLN A 149 4.78 -7.98 15.02
CA GLN A 149 4.88 -6.71 14.31
C GLN A 149 5.27 -5.59 15.28
N ILE A 150 6.55 -5.25 15.30
CA ILE A 150 7.11 -4.24 16.19
C ILE A 150 7.26 -2.89 15.49
N MET A 151 6.97 -1.80 16.20
CA MET A 151 7.18 -0.45 15.70
C MET A 151 8.68 -0.16 15.52
N PHE A 152 9.04 0.37 14.35
CA PHE A 152 10.42 0.65 13.95
C PHE A 152 10.59 2.08 13.38
N GLY A 153 9.55 2.62 12.75
CA GLY A 153 9.55 3.96 12.17
C GLY A 153 8.84 4.97 13.05
N SER A 154 9.32 6.22 13.03
CA SER A 154 8.65 7.37 13.63
C SER A 154 7.77 8.07 12.60
N ILE A 155 6.51 8.36 12.97
CA ILE A 155 5.60 9.17 12.14
C ILE A 155 6.21 10.53 11.80
N ARG A 156 6.83 11.17 12.80
CA ARG A 156 7.46 12.49 12.63
C ARG A 156 8.57 12.45 11.59
N ASP A 157 9.34 11.38 11.56
CA ASP A 157 10.43 11.28 10.60
C ASP A 157 9.96 10.86 9.21
N ALA A 158 8.90 10.03 9.11
CA ALA A 158 8.20 9.77 7.86
C ALA A 158 7.67 11.09 7.26
N TRP A 159 7.09 11.97 8.09
CA TRP A 159 6.70 13.31 7.66
C TRP A 159 7.90 14.15 7.20
N ASN A 160 8.98 14.22 8.01
CA ASN A 160 10.17 15.01 7.69
C ASN A 160 10.87 14.60 6.38
N MET A 161 10.78 13.32 5.99
CA MET A 161 11.30 12.85 4.70
C MET A 161 10.39 13.16 3.50
N GLY A 162 9.17 13.66 3.74
CA GLY A 162 8.19 13.98 2.72
C GLY A 162 7.26 12.82 2.36
N ALA A 163 7.07 11.84 3.26
CA ALA A 163 6.10 10.79 3.03
C ALA A 163 4.67 11.34 2.95
N THR A 164 3.87 10.81 2.04
CA THR A 164 2.45 11.20 1.89
C THR A 164 1.55 10.42 2.85
N ALA A 165 1.93 9.18 3.16
CA ALA A 165 1.19 8.32 4.08
C ALA A 165 2.15 7.35 4.80
N VAL A 166 1.59 6.64 5.79
CA VAL A 166 2.25 5.54 6.49
C VAL A 166 1.41 4.27 6.38
N GLY A 167 2.04 3.11 6.53
CA GLY A 167 1.40 1.81 6.54
C GLY A 167 1.91 0.94 7.68
N ALA A 168 1.07 0.02 8.17
CA ALA A 168 1.41 -0.91 9.23
C ALA A 168 0.74 -2.26 8.97
N THR A 169 1.33 -3.33 9.51
CA THR A 169 0.77 -4.69 9.48
C THR A 169 0.28 -5.06 10.88
N ILE A 170 -0.88 -5.70 10.97
CA ILE A 170 -1.42 -6.27 12.21
C ILE A 170 -1.73 -7.73 11.92
N TYR A 171 -1.24 -8.64 12.75
CA TYR A 171 -1.57 -10.06 12.68
C TYR A 171 -2.78 -10.34 13.58
N PHE A 172 -3.99 -10.10 13.07
CA PHE A 172 -5.22 -10.38 13.82
C PHE A 172 -5.30 -11.85 14.26
N GLY A 173 -5.59 -12.07 15.54
CA GLY A 173 -5.69 -13.41 16.13
C GLY A 173 -4.37 -13.99 16.66
N SER A 174 -3.23 -13.32 16.46
CA SER A 174 -1.97 -13.64 17.16
C SER A 174 -2.04 -13.28 18.65
N GLU A 175 -1.14 -13.85 19.45
CA GLU A 175 -0.99 -13.54 20.88
C GLU A 175 -0.69 -12.04 21.08
N GLU A 176 0.05 -11.46 20.14
CA GLU A 176 0.54 -10.09 20.10
C GLU A 176 -0.47 -9.09 19.51
N SER A 177 -1.56 -9.58 18.92
CA SER A 177 -2.52 -8.75 18.16
C SER A 177 -3.08 -7.57 18.96
N HIS A 178 -3.25 -7.72 20.27
CA HIS A 178 -3.79 -6.66 21.13
C HIS A 178 -2.89 -5.42 21.16
N HIS A 179 -1.58 -5.58 21.38
CA HIS A 179 -0.67 -4.42 21.35
C HIS A 179 -0.53 -3.85 19.96
N GLN A 180 -0.48 -4.70 18.93
CA GLN A 180 -0.31 -4.25 17.53
C GLN A 180 -1.46 -3.35 17.10
N ILE A 181 -2.71 -3.69 17.48
CA ILE A 181 -3.89 -2.87 17.22
C ILE A 181 -3.78 -1.51 17.93
N ILE A 182 -3.46 -1.51 19.23
CA ILE A 182 -3.42 -0.28 20.04
C ILE A 182 -2.30 0.65 19.58
N GLU A 183 -1.11 0.11 19.34
CA GLU A 183 0.05 0.89 18.89
C GLU A 183 -0.18 1.46 17.49
N THR A 184 -0.72 0.65 16.57
CA THR A 184 -1.05 1.12 15.22
C THR A 184 -2.12 2.19 15.25
N ALA A 185 -3.15 2.06 16.09
CA ALA A 185 -4.19 3.07 16.24
C ALA A 185 -3.60 4.41 16.70
N LYS A 186 -2.72 4.42 17.71
CA LYS A 186 -2.03 5.63 18.20
C LYS A 186 -1.13 6.24 17.12
N ALA A 187 -0.40 5.41 16.40
CA ALA A 187 0.49 5.86 15.33
C ALA A 187 -0.31 6.50 14.17
N PHE A 188 -1.45 5.92 13.80
CA PHE A 188 -2.31 6.45 12.74
C PHE A 188 -3.06 7.70 13.18
N GLU A 189 -3.46 7.79 14.45
CA GLU A 189 -4.00 9.03 15.02
C GLU A 189 -2.97 10.17 14.88
N TYR A 190 -1.73 9.94 15.30
CA TYR A 190 -0.66 10.93 15.16
C TYR A 190 -0.32 11.24 13.69
N ALA A 191 -0.42 10.26 12.78
CA ALA A 191 -0.18 10.47 11.35
C ALA A 191 -1.24 11.36 10.68
N HIS A 192 -2.40 11.54 11.30
CA HIS A 192 -3.40 12.48 10.80
C HIS A 192 -3.12 13.93 11.24
N GLU A 193 -2.33 14.17 12.29
CA GLU A 193 -1.99 15.54 12.77
C GLU A 193 -1.05 16.29 11.81
#